data_AF-A0A661ZLY2-F1
#
_entry.id   AF-A0A661ZLY2-F1
#
_cell.length_a   1.000
_cell.length_b   1.000
_cell.length_c   1.000
_cell.angle_alpha   90.00
_cell.angle_beta   90.00
_cell.angle_gamma   90.00
#
_symmetry.space_group_name_H-M   'P 1'
#
loop_
_entity.id
_entity.type
_entity.pdbx_description
1 polymer ?
#
loop_
_entity_poly.entity_id
_entity_poly.type
_entity_poly.pdbx_seq_one_letter_code
_entity_poly.pdbx_strand_id
1 'polypeptide(L)'
;KLEKIICDADLDYLGRVDYIPVSNNLFKELVAHKIIKNDINEWNKTQIKFIEKHQYFTKAAKDLREVNKKLRLEEIRKLVNY
;
A
#
# COMPACT_ATOMS: atom_id res chain seq x y z
N LYS A 1 22.32 -0.29 6.23
CA LYS A 1 22.40 1.16 5.89
C LYS A 1 21.09 1.81 6.28
N LEU A 2 21.11 3.04 6.82
CA LEU A 2 19.97 3.67 7.48
C LEU A 2 18.86 4.08 6.51
N GLU A 3 19.22 4.50 5.30
CA GLU A 3 18.28 4.92 4.27
C GLU A 3 17.27 3.81 3.91
N LYS A 4 17.71 2.56 3.91
CA LYS A 4 16.84 1.39 3.67
C LYS A 4 15.80 1.23 4.78
N ILE A 5 16.20 1.50 6.02
CA ILE A 5 15.30 1.45 7.19
C ILE A 5 14.26 2.57 7.09
N ILE A 6 14.69 3.77 6.68
CA ILE A 6 13.78 4.90 6.48
C ILE A 6 12.78 4.62 5.35
N CYS A 7 13.23 4.09 4.21
CA CYS A 7 12.33 3.72 3.12
C CYS A 7 11.32 2.63 3.52
N ASP A 8 11.78 1.62 4.26
CA ASP A 8 10.88 0.56 4.76
C ASP A 8 9.87 1.08 5.78
N ALA A 9 10.24 2.08 6.58
CA ALA A 9 9.36 2.68 7.58
C ALA A 9 8.27 3.56 6.95
N ASP A 10 8.59 4.30 5.88
CA ASP A 10 7.63 5.15 5.16
C ASP A 10 6.48 4.34 4.54
N LEU A 11 6.80 3.15 4.03
CA LEU A 11 5.84 2.28 3.33
C LEU A 11 5.46 1.03 4.14
N ASP A 12 5.65 1.06 5.46
CA ASP A 12 5.44 -0.09 6.34
C ASP A 12 3.97 -0.55 6.38
N TYR A 13 3.04 0.38 6.20
CA TYR A 13 1.60 0.15 6.28
C TYR A 13 1.11 -0.83 5.21
N LEU A 14 1.84 -0.99 4.08
CA LEU A 14 1.51 -1.93 3.02
C LEU A 14 1.46 -3.38 3.51
N GLY A 15 2.22 -3.73 4.55
CA GLY A 15 2.22 -5.07 5.15
C GLY A 15 1.66 -5.13 6.58
N ARG A 16 1.01 -4.06 7.05
CA ARG A 16 0.40 -4.01 8.38
C ARG A 16 -1.06 -4.49 8.35
N VAL A 17 -1.53 -4.88 9.53
CA VAL A 17 -2.92 -5.33 9.73
C VAL A 17 -3.94 -4.21 9.51
N ASP A 18 -3.55 -2.97 9.78
CA ASP A 18 -4.35 -1.75 9.63
C ASP A 18 -4.21 -1.07 8.26
N TYR A 19 -3.79 -1.81 7.23
CA TYR A 19 -3.70 -1.32 5.86
C TYR A 19 -5.00 -0.65 5.38
N ILE A 20 -6.17 -1.27 5.59
CA ILE A 20 -7.46 -0.78 5.10
C ILE A 20 -7.80 0.62 5.65
N PRO A 21 -7.85 0.84 6.99
CA PRO A 21 -8.15 2.16 7.51
C PRO A 21 -7.11 3.21 7.12
N VAL A 22 -5.81 2.85 7.07
CA VAL A 22 -4.74 3.77 6.65
C VAL A 22 -4.89 4.17 5.17
N SER A 23 -5.07 3.20 4.27
CA SER A 23 -5.27 3.41 2.83
C SER A 23 -6.52 4.26 2.55
N ASN A 24 -7.62 4.01 3.28
CA ASN A 24 -8.85 4.79 3.15
C ASN A 24 -8.69 6.23 3.63
N ASN A 25 -7.93 6.47 4.70
CA ASN A 25 -7.65 7.82 5.18
C ASN A 25 -6.78 8.57 4.16
N LEU A 26 -5.74 7.92 3.63
CA LEU A 26 -4.89 8.49 2.58
C LEU A 26 -5.72 8.83 1.33
N PHE A 27 -6.62 7.94 0.89
CA PHE A 27 -7.53 8.22 -0.23
C PHE A 27 -8.35 9.49 0.02
N LYS A 28 -9.01 9.59 1.18
CA LYS A 28 -9.82 10.76 1.55
C LYS A 28 -9.00 12.05 1.57
N GLU A 29 -7.79 11.98 2.12
CA GLU A 29 -6.85 13.10 2.13
C GLU A 29 -6.49 13.55 0.71
N LEU A 30 -6.04 12.63 -0.15
CA LEU A 30 -5.66 12.96 -1.52
C LEU A 30 -6.84 13.50 -2.36
N VAL A 31 -8.06 12.99 -2.12
CA VAL A 31 -9.30 13.51 -2.73
C VAL A 31 -9.60 14.93 -2.24
N ALA A 32 -9.52 15.18 -0.93
CA ALA A 32 -9.75 16.50 -0.35
C ALA A 32 -8.76 17.54 -0.89
N HIS A 33 -7.51 17.13 -1.11
CA HIS A 33 -6.46 17.94 -1.71
C HIS A 33 -6.53 18.01 -3.26
N LYS A 34 -7.54 17.37 -3.88
CA LYS A 34 -7.74 17.31 -5.34
C LYS A 34 -6.55 16.73 -6.12
N ILE A 35 -5.75 15.89 -5.46
CA ILE A 35 -4.59 15.21 -6.06
C ILE A 35 -5.07 14.02 -6.92
N ILE A 36 -6.13 13.35 -6.47
CA ILE A 36 -6.77 12.25 -7.19
C ILE A 36 -8.28 12.48 -7.32
N LYS A 37 -8.90 11.73 -8.23
CA LYS A 37 -10.36 11.71 -8.38
C LYS A 37 -11.00 10.99 -7.20
N ASN A 38 -12.21 11.40 -6.84
CA ASN A 38 -13.05 10.67 -5.88
C ASN A 38 -13.65 9.40 -6.52
N ASP A 39 -12.78 8.47 -6.91
CA ASP A 39 -13.12 7.19 -7.52
C ASP A 39 -12.30 6.08 -6.85
N ILE A 40 -12.98 5.26 -6.06
CA ILE A 40 -12.35 4.20 -5.28
C ILE A 40 -11.82 3.05 -6.16
N ASN A 41 -12.43 2.80 -7.32
CA ASN A 41 -11.98 1.73 -8.22
C ASN A 41 -10.69 2.14 -8.92
N GLU A 42 -10.59 3.38 -9.39
CA GLU A 42 -9.33 3.93 -9.93
C GLU A 42 -8.24 4.01 -8.86
N TRP A 43 -8.61 4.34 -7.61
CA TRP A 43 -7.70 4.28 -6.47
C TRP A 43 -7.16 2.86 -6.25
N ASN A 44 -8.03 1.85 -6.20
CA ASN A 44 -7.65 0.46 -6.00
C ASN A 44 -6.71 -0.04 -7.12
N LYS A 45 -6.97 0.29 -8.39
CA LYS A 45 -6.05 -0.02 -9.51
C LYS A 45 -4.69 0.65 -9.34
N THR A 46 -4.66 1.89 -8.84
CA THR A 46 -3.42 2.62 -8.54
C THR A 46 -2.66 1.95 -7.40
N GLN A 47 -3.37 1.52 -6.35
CA GLN A 47 -2.79 0.78 -5.23
C GLN A 47 -2.17 -0.55 -5.67
N ILE A 48 -2.84 -1.32 -6.53
CA ILE A 48 -2.29 -2.56 -7.12
C ILE A 48 -0.92 -2.28 -7.77
N LYS A 49 -0.87 -1.33 -8.70
CA LYS A 49 0.38 -0.96 -9.41
C LYS A 49 1.47 -0.46 -8.47
N PHE A 50 1.10 0.27 -7.43
CA PHE A 50 2.04 0.79 -6.43
C PHE A 50 2.64 -0.34 -5.59
N ILE A 51 1.80 -1.23 -5.07
CA ILE A 51 2.19 -2.37 -4.23
C ILE A 51 3.06 -3.36 -5.03
N GLU A 52 2.73 -3.62 -6.29
CA GLU A 52 3.49 -4.49 -7.19
C GLU A 52 4.92 -3.98 -7.45
N LYS A 53 5.09 -2.66 -7.59
CA LYS A 53 6.40 -2.04 -7.83
C LYS A 53 7.23 -1.87 -6.57
N HIS A 54 6.59 -1.85 -5.40
CA HIS A 54 7.27 -1.71 -4.13
C HIS A 54 8.04 -2.98 -3.74
N GLN A 55 9.15 -2.84 -3.00
CA GLN A 55 9.84 -3.94 -2.33
C GLN A 55 10.42 -3.43 -1.01
N TYR A 56 10.35 -4.24 0.04
CA TYR A 56 11.08 -3.92 1.27
C TYR A 56 12.59 -4.17 1.07
N PHE A 57 13.43 -3.40 1.76
CA PHE A 57 14.88 -3.43 1.60
C PHE A 57 15.58 -4.22 2.69
N THR A 58 15.15 -4.08 3.95
CA THR A 58 15.73 -4.75 5.12
C THR A 58 15.18 -6.15 5.29
N LYS A 59 15.98 -7.04 5.90
CA LYS A 59 15.56 -8.42 6.17
C LYS A 59 14.34 -8.45 7.10
N ALA A 60 14.36 -7.66 8.17
CA ALA A 60 13.25 -7.57 9.11
C ALA A 60 11.94 -7.14 8.44
N ALA A 61 11.95 -6.09 7.61
CA ALA A 61 10.74 -5.66 6.91
C ALA A 61 10.24 -6.71 5.93
N LYS A 62 11.14 -7.38 5.19
CA LYS A 62 10.76 -8.49 4.30
C LYS A 62 10.05 -9.61 5.06
N ASP A 63 10.67 -10.08 6.14
CA ASP A 63 10.17 -11.20 6.93
C ASP A 63 8.82 -10.87 7.60
N LEU A 64 8.64 -9.63 8.06
CA LEU A 64 7.45 -9.19 8.79
C LEU A 64 6.29 -8.73 7.90
N ARG A 65 6.57 -8.22 6.69
CA ARG A 65 5.60 -7.44 5.90
C ARG A 65 5.28 -8.00 4.52
N GLU A 66 6.18 -8.76 3.88
CA GLU A 66 5.94 -9.23 2.50
C GLU A 66 4.74 -10.18 2.40
N VAL A 67 4.54 -11.07 3.38
CA VAL A 67 3.41 -12.02 3.37
C VAL A 67 2.09 -11.26 3.38
N ASN A 68 1.91 -10.33 4.31
CA ASN A 68 0.69 -9.55 4.42
C ASN A 68 0.49 -8.62 3.22
N LYS A 69 1.56 -7.99 2.73
CA LYS A 69 1.51 -7.14 1.53
C LYS A 69 0.97 -7.91 0.32
N LYS A 70 1.43 -9.15 0.10
CA LYS A 70 0.93 -10.01 -0.97
C LYS A 70 -0.54 -10.39 -0.77
N LEU A 71 -0.94 -10.74 0.46
CA LEU A 71 -2.35 -11.02 0.76
C LEU A 71 -3.25 -9.81 0.44
N ARG A 72 -2.84 -8.60 0.83
CA ARG A 72 -3.58 -7.37 0.51
C ARG A 72 -3.66 -7.13 -0.99
N LEU A 73 -2.57 -7.35 -1.73
CA LEU A 73 -2.58 -7.21 -3.18
C LEU A 73 -3.65 -8.10 -3.83
N GLU A 74 -3.73 -9.36 -3.42
CA GLU A 74 -4.74 -10.30 -3.92
C GLU A 74 -6.17 -9.92 -3.51
N GLU A 75 -6.36 -9.42 -2.29
CA GLU A 75 -7.65 -8.90 -1.85
C GLU A 75 -8.11 -7.71 -2.71
N ILE A 76 -7.22 -6.75 -2.97
CA ILE A 76 -7.56 -5.57 -3.78
C ILE A 76 -7.85 -5.97 -5.23
N ARG A 77 -7.09 -6.89 -5.82
CA ARG A 77 -7.35 -7.41 -7.18
C ARG A 77 -8.75 -7.99 -7.31
N LYS A 78 -9.20 -8.76 -6.31
CA LYS A 78 -10.57 -9.31 -6.27
C LYS A 78 -11.64 -8.24 -6.19
N LEU A 79 -11.40 -7.13 -5.50
CA LEU A 79 -12.37 -6.04 -5.37
C LEU A 79 -12.67 -5.33 -6.70
N VAL A 80 -11.68 -5.26 -7.60
CA VAL A 80 -11.79 -4.54 -8.88
C VAL A 80 -11.82 -5.45 -10.11
N ASN A 81 -11.90 -6.77 -9.92
CA ASN A 81 -11.80 -7.77 -11.00
C ASN A 81 -10.58 -7.50 -11.92
N TYR A 82 -9.43 -7.20 -11.31
CA TYR A 82 -8.19 -6.81 -12.01
C TYR A 82 -7.39 -8.02 -12.48
#